data_AF-A0A836LEF4-F1
#
_entry.id   AF-A0A836LEF4-F1
#
_cell.length_a   1.000
_cell.length_b   1.000
_cell.length_c   1.000
_cell.angle_alpha   90.00
_cell.angle_beta   90.00
_cell.angle_gamma   90.00
#
_symmetry.space_group_name_H-M   'P 1'
#
loop_
_entity.id
_entity.type
_entity.pdbx_description
1 polymer ?
#
loop_
_entity_poly.entity_id
_entity_poly.type
_entity_poly.pdbx_seq_one_letter_code
_entity_poly.pdbx_strand_id
1 'polypeptide(L)'
;MFSASIGVCPSGTLRRTASAASLLASVAAVVVESRRTHSKKTHPWRSPHRQADPVDHAAPGLSPSSDLLATPPSSAPVSLCSCGCPHPTRPTLSVPSMSFSTTPKLLLHRHSSKSRAASTTVKEELVNLVGGRLVHSVQREQPPRGSGIQPLLDFNKHWASEIVQLNPDYFVELAKQQKPQYLWIGCSDSRVPANEIVGLYPGDIFVHRNIANIVCNSDLNALAVIQYAIDCLKVEHVIVSGHYKCGGVTAALHEDRVGLADHWILHVSAVKKRHWRRMLADLPARSHLDALCELNVLAQVEHVVETHLIQHVWSRQNAEDAAAKREDRPSHNKREDEVEIHGWVYGLEDGLIRPLLTLNRRSNAEKELQKATDALFWRYGQL
;
A
#
# COMPACT_ATOMS: atom_id res chain seq x y z
N MET A 1 46.48 19.59 7.40
CA MET A 1 47.39 19.87 6.28
C MET A 1 48.62 18.99 6.41
N PHE A 2 48.78 18.00 5.54
CA PHE A 2 50.07 17.54 5.00
C PHE A 2 49.74 16.68 3.77
N SER A 3 50.52 16.81 2.71
CA SER A 3 50.26 16.23 1.39
C SER A 3 51.56 15.61 0.86
N ALA A 4 51.46 14.40 0.31
CA ALA A 4 52.39 13.70 -0.61
C ALA A 4 52.18 12.17 -0.47
N SER A 5 52.44 11.32 -1.46
CA SER A 5 52.53 11.48 -2.92
C SER A 5 52.48 10.08 -3.58
N ILE A 6 52.30 10.06 -4.90
CA ILE A 6 52.18 8.87 -5.76
C ILE A 6 53.48 8.03 -5.86
N GLY A 7 53.33 6.71 -6.04
CA GLY A 7 54.38 5.76 -6.48
C GLY A 7 53.81 4.35 -6.63
N VAL A 8 53.23 3.96 -7.79
CA VAL A 8 53.89 3.37 -8.97
C VAL A 8 54.44 1.95 -8.72
N CYS A 9 53.86 0.95 -9.39
CA CYS A 9 54.30 -0.44 -9.41
C CYS A 9 55.64 -0.64 -10.16
N PRO A 10 56.27 -1.81 -9.99
CA PRO A 10 56.64 -2.57 -11.18
C PRO A 10 56.23 -4.05 -11.15
N SER A 11 55.97 -4.57 -12.34
CA SER A 11 55.73 -5.98 -12.65
C SER A 11 56.99 -6.85 -12.53
N GLY A 12 56.84 -8.11 -12.09
CA GLY A 12 57.89 -9.13 -12.08
C GLY A 12 57.31 -10.53 -12.35
N THR A 13 58.00 -11.33 -13.16
CA THR A 13 57.37 -12.41 -13.95
C THR A 13 57.79 -13.83 -13.55
N LEU A 14 56.83 -14.76 -13.60
CA LEU A 14 56.98 -16.20 -13.96
C LEU A 14 58.06 -17.07 -13.28
N ARG A 15 57.61 -18.13 -12.58
CA ARG A 15 58.07 -19.51 -12.86
C ARG A 15 57.04 -20.58 -12.45
N ARG A 16 57.07 -21.72 -13.15
CA ARG A 16 56.10 -22.82 -13.12
C ARG A 16 56.57 -24.01 -12.27
N THR A 17 55.64 -24.68 -11.60
CA THR A 17 55.47 -26.15 -11.47
C THR A 17 53.98 -26.39 -11.12
N ALA A 18 53.08 -26.93 -11.96
CA ALA A 18 53.02 -28.21 -12.69
C ALA A 18 52.43 -29.37 -11.85
N SER A 19 51.50 -30.14 -12.46
CA SER A 19 50.77 -31.31 -11.93
C SER A 19 49.56 -31.01 -11.01
N ALA A 20 48.33 -31.52 -11.22
CA ALA A 20 47.75 -32.24 -12.37
C ALA A 20 46.20 -32.14 -12.40
N ALA A 21 45.62 -32.38 -13.59
CA ALA A 21 44.34 -33.06 -13.96
C ALA A 21 43.16 -33.17 -12.96
N SER A 22 41.87 -33.24 -13.30
CA SER A 22 41.04 -33.10 -14.53
C SER A 22 39.54 -33.33 -14.11
N LEU A 23 38.46 -33.24 -14.91
CA LEU A 23 38.21 -32.93 -16.33
C LEU A 23 37.03 -31.91 -16.42
N LEU A 24 36.96 -31.11 -17.50
CA LEU A 24 35.71 -30.51 -18.01
C LEU A 24 35.87 -30.24 -19.52
N ALA A 25 35.15 -30.97 -20.39
CA ALA A 25 34.95 -30.59 -21.79
C ALA A 25 33.84 -31.41 -22.50
N SER A 26 32.82 -30.71 -23.01
CA SER A 26 31.74 -31.06 -23.97
C SER A 26 30.41 -30.56 -23.40
N VAL A 27 29.55 -29.85 -24.14
CA VAL A 27 29.20 -29.97 -25.56
C VAL A 27 29.21 -28.61 -26.28
N ALA A 28 29.50 -28.62 -27.58
CA ALA A 28 29.57 -27.43 -28.44
C ALA A 28 28.20 -26.93 -28.93
N ALA A 29 28.15 -25.66 -29.35
CA ALA A 29 26.98 -25.06 -29.97
C ALA A 29 26.65 -25.69 -31.33
N VAL A 30 25.36 -25.81 -31.64
CA VAL A 30 24.84 -26.11 -32.99
C VAL A 30 23.88 -25.00 -33.39
N VAL A 31 24.28 -24.23 -34.40
CA VAL A 31 23.42 -23.28 -35.10
C VAL A 31 22.69 -24.05 -36.22
N VAL A 32 21.36 -23.95 -36.28
CA VAL A 32 20.57 -24.40 -37.44
C VAL A 32 19.76 -23.24 -37.98
N GLU A 33 20.17 -22.80 -39.16
CA GLU A 33 19.45 -21.92 -40.07
C GLU A 33 18.10 -22.55 -40.48
N SER A 34 17.01 -21.80 -40.46
CA SER A 34 15.74 -22.21 -41.10
C SER A 34 15.30 -21.16 -42.12
N ARG A 35 15.27 -21.58 -43.40
CA ARG A 35 14.99 -20.70 -44.53
C ARG A 35 13.51 -20.40 -44.69
N ARG A 36 13.22 -19.18 -45.14
CA ARG A 36 11.91 -18.73 -45.64
C ARG A 36 11.33 -19.66 -46.71
N THR A 37 10.02 -19.85 -46.68
CA THR A 37 9.20 -20.05 -47.89
C THR A 37 8.13 -18.96 -47.97
N HIS A 38 7.99 -18.34 -49.15
CA HIS A 38 6.92 -17.39 -49.43
C HIS A 38 5.66 -18.12 -49.90
N SER A 39 4.49 -17.65 -49.48
CA SER A 39 3.25 -17.84 -50.24
C SER A 39 2.47 -16.52 -50.29
N LYS A 40 2.20 -16.04 -51.50
CA LYS A 40 1.36 -14.86 -51.77
C LYS A 40 -0.07 -15.31 -52.02
N LYS A 41 -1.07 -14.72 -51.35
CA LYS A 41 -2.41 -14.48 -51.91
C LYS A 41 -2.94 -13.12 -51.45
N THR A 42 -3.78 -12.51 -52.28
CA THR A 42 -4.02 -11.06 -52.33
C THR A 42 -5.50 -10.69 -52.31
N HIS A 43 -5.89 -9.76 -51.43
CA HIS A 43 -7.03 -8.81 -51.55
C HIS A 43 -8.48 -9.37 -51.73
N PRO A 44 -9.57 -8.55 -51.66
CA PRO A 44 -9.68 -7.13 -51.29
C PRO A 44 -10.74 -6.76 -50.21
N TRP A 45 -10.59 -5.56 -49.62
CA TRP A 45 -11.60 -4.57 -49.21
C TRP A 45 -13.00 -4.97 -48.65
N ARG A 46 -13.34 -4.44 -47.46
CA ARG A 46 -14.27 -3.29 -47.31
C ARG A 46 -14.29 -2.73 -45.87
N SER A 47 -14.23 -1.40 -45.76
CA SER A 47 -14.50 -0.65 -44.51
C SER A 47 -15.92 -0.07 -44.56
N PRO A 48 -16.65 0.04 -43.43
CA PRO A 48 -17.82 0.91 -43.32
C PRO A 48 -17.37 2.34 -42.98
N HIS A 49 -17.78 3.32 -43.77
CA HIS A 49 -17.66 4.73 -43.40
C HIS A 49 -18.53 5.05 -42.19
N ARG A 50 -17.99 5.81 -41.24
CA ARG A 50 -18.78 6.53 -40.23
C ARG A 50 -19.12 7.90 -40.82
N GLN A 51 -20.41 8.23 -40.88
CA GLN A 51 -20.86 9.57 -41.28
C GLN A 51 -20.41 10.61 -40.24
N ALA A 52 -20.10 11.82 -40.70
CA ALA A 52 -19.84 12.99 -39.89
C ALA A 52 -20.72 14.12 -40.41
N ASP A 53 -21.54 14.70 -39.53
CA ASP A 53 -22.38 15.84 -39.84
C ASP A 53 -21.55 17.14 -39.88
N PRO A 54 -21.86 18.10 -40.76
CA PRO A 54 -21.19 19.39 -40.79
C PRO A 54 -21.73 20.31 -39.67
N VAL A 55 -20.83 21.07 -39.05
CA VAL A 55 -21.18 22.21 -38.18
C VAL A 55 -20.82 23.49 -38.93
N ASP A 56 -21.82 24.33 -39.19
CA ASP A 56 -21.65 25.57 -39.95
C ASP A 56 -20.82 26.63 -39.20
N HIS A 57 -20.00 27.36 -39.97
CA HIS A 57 -19.34 28.57 -39.52
C HIS A 57 -20.25 29.79 -39.66
N ALA A 58 -20.33 30.61 -38.61
CA ALA A 58 -20.80 31.99 -38.72
C ALA A 58 -19.96 32.93 -37.84
N ALA A 59 -19.16 33.79 -38.48
CA ALA A 59 -18.60 35.00 -37.90
C ALA A 59 -19.20 36.21 -38.62
N PRO A 60 -19.44 37.32 -37.92
CA PRO A 60 -18.62 38.52 -38.16
C PRO A 60 -18.28 39.25 -36.84
N GLY A 61 -17.39 40.24 -36.78
CA GLY A 61 -16.53 40.86 -37.79
C GLY A 61 -15.65 41.94 -37.10
N LEU A 62 -14.47 42.24 -37.63
CA LEU A 62 -13.49 43.16 -37.01
C LEU A 62 -13.65 44.61 -37.51
N SER A 63 -13.40 45.60 -36.65
CA SER A 63 -12.71 46.87 -36.99
C SER A 63 -12.36 47.71 -35.74
N PRO A 64 -11.37 48.62 -35.78
CA PRO A 64 -10.54 48.89 -34.59
C PRO A 64 -10.32 50.37 -34.20
N SER A 65 -9.78 50.59 -32.99
CA SER A 65 -9.04 51.78 -32.54
C SER A 65 -8.31 51.44 -31.22
N SER A 66 -6.98 51.31 -31.18
CA SER A 66 -5.91 52.34 -31.18
C SER A 66 -5.56 52.88 -29.77
N ASP A 67 -4.41 52.40 -29.27
CA ASP A 67 -3.43 53.01 -28.35
C ASP A 67 -3.84 53.83 -27.11
N LEU A 68 -3.20 53.50 -25.98
CA LEU A 68 -2.46 54.48 -25.15
C LEU A 68 -1.54 53.76 -24.12
N LEU A 69 -0.29 54.22 -23.99
CA LEU A 69 0.65 53.75 -22.95
C LEU A 69 0.43 54.49 -21.61
N ALA A 70 0.57 53.80 -20.48
CA ALA A 70 1.04 54.38 -19.21
C ALA A 70 1.60 53.29 -18.26
N THR A 71 2.60 53.67 -17.45
CA THR A 71 3.40 52.82 -16.55
C THR A 71 2.90 52.80 -15.08
N PRO A 72 3.40 51.92 -14.20
CA PRO A 72 2.78 51.65 -12.89
C PRO A 72 3.37 52.45 -11.70
N PRO A 73 2.62 52.63 -10.59
CA PRO A 73 3.16 52.97 -9.27
C PRO A 73 3.54 51.66 -8.52
N SER A 74 4.77 51.46 -8.05
CA SER A 74 5.52 52.18 -6.99
C SER A 74 5.44 51.46 -5.64
N SER A 75 6.61 50.95 -5.25
CA SER A 75 7.01 50.24 -4.03
C SER A 75 6.49 50.77 -2.69
N ALA A 76 6.14 49.85 -1.78
CA ALA A 76 6.13 50.07 -0.33
C ALA A 76 7.53 49.79 0.27
N PRO A 77 7.92 50.43 1.40
CA PRO A 77 9.29 50.36 1.91
C PRO A 77 9.61 49.06 2.65
N VAL A 78 10.79 48.50 2.39
CA VAL A 78 11.34 47.33 3.09
C VAL A 78 12.51 47.77 3.96
N SER A 79 12.38 47.68 5.29
CA SER A 79 13.49 47.89 6.22
C SER A 79 14.35 46.65 6.32
N LEU A 80 15.65 46.77 6.01
CA LEU A 80 16.61 45.66 6.02
C LEU A 80 17.02 45.26 7.46
N CYS A 81 17.15 43.94 7.67
CA CYS A 81 17.85 43.37 8.82
C CYS A 81 19.27 42.94 8.39
N SER A 82 20.27 43.15 9.26
CA SER A 82 21.70 43.05 8.92
C SER A 82 22.27 41.65 8.65
N CYS A 83 21.44 40.63 8.42
CA CYS A 83 21.87 39.22 8.24
C CYS A 83 21.43 38.52 6.94
N GLY A 84 20.68 39.20 6.04
CA GLY A 84 20.63 38.81 4.63
C GLY A 84 19.80 37.59 4.20
N CYS A 85 18.97 36.99 5.06
CA CYS A 85 18.09 35.86 4.69
C CYS A 85 16.60 36.11 5.06
N PRO A 86 15.63 35.60 4.26
CA PRO A 86 14.20 35.83 4.50
C PRO A 86 13.57 34.82 5.47
N HIS A 87 13.08 35.29 6.63
CA HIS A 87 12.20 34.53 7.53
C HIS A 87 11.09 35.42 8.11
N PRO A 88 9.84 34.91 8.26
CA PRO A 88 8.79 35.61 8.99
C PRO A 88 8.92 35.39 10.51
N THR A 89 9.18 36.45 11.27
CA THR A 89 9.25 36.41 12.75
C THR A 89 7.94 36.89 13.40
N ARG A 90 7.40 36.04 14.28
CA ARG A 90 6.29 36.31 15.24
C ARG A 90 6.86 37.00 16.51
N PRO A 91 6.07 37.35 17.55
CA PRO A 91 4.64 37.72 17.63
C PRO A 91 4.42 39.05 18.40
N THR A 92 3.19 39.60 18.43
CA THR A 92 2.75 40.49 19.53
C THR A 92 1.29 40.25 19.91
N LEU A 93 1.02 40.26 21.21
CA LEU A 93 -0.30 40.14 21.83
C LEU A 93 -0.96 41.52 21.99
N SER A 94 -2.21 41.67 21.59
CA SER A 94 -3.14 42.64 22.20
C SER A 94 -4.57 42.13 22.13
N VAL A 95 -5.21 42.07 23.30
CA VAL A 95 -6.60 41.61 23.48
C VAL A 95 -7.56 42.79 23.29
N PRO A 96 -8.75 42.57 22.73
CA PRO A 96 -9.92 43.32 23.15
C PRO A 96 -10.96 42.40 23.83
N SER A 97 -11.36 42.82 25.03
CA SER A 97 -12.51 42.26 25.75
C SER A 97 -13.82 42.62 25.04
N MET A 98 -14.73 41.66 24.87
CA MET A 98 -16.16 41.91 24.69
C MET A 98 -16.95 40.79 25.36
N SER A 99 -17.61 41.12 26.47
CA SER A 99 -18.56 40.26 27.17
C SER A 99 -19.96 40.39 26.55
N PHE A 100 -20.59 39.29 26.17
CA PHE A 100 -22.04 39.27 25.96
C PHE A 100 -22.71 38.09 26.67
N SER A 101 -23.60 38.43 27.59
CA SER A 101 -24.52 37.51 28.25
C SER A 101 -25.91 37.73 27.67
N THR A 102 -26.52 36.67 27.16
CA THR A 102 -27.98 36.57 27.01
C THR A 102 -28.41 35.11 27.05
N THR A 103 -28.93 34.67 28.19
CA THR A 103 -29.93 33.59 28.22
C THR A 103 -31.30 34.19 27.93
N PRO A 104 -32.20 33.44 27.28
CA PRO A 104 -33.56 33.37 27.84
C PRO A 104 -33.92 31.93 28.23
N LYS A 105 -34.38 31.77 29.48
CA LYS A 105 -35.12 30.58 29.90
C LYS A 105 -36.58 30.73 29.47
N LEU A 106 -37.23 29.59 29.18
CA LEU A 106 -38.54 29.15 29.70
C LEU A 106 -39.38 28.47 28.62
N LEU A 107 -39.63 27.17 28.80
CA LEU A 107 -40.97 26.70 29.16
C LEU A 107 -40.81 25.47 30.07
N LEU A 108 -41.55 25.45 31.16
CA LEU A 108 -41.47 24.46 32.24
C LEU A 108 -42.90 24.18 32.74
N HIS A 109 -43.08 23.03 33.39
CA HIS A 109 -44.33 22.46 33.95
C HIS A 109 -45.10 21.59 32.96
N ARG A 110 -45.60 20.42 33.37
CA ARG A 110 -46.29 20.15 34.66
C ARG A 110 -45.91 18.81 35.33
N HIS A 111 -45.86 18.83 36.67
CA HIS A 111 -45.67 17.66 37.55
C HIS A 111 -46.92 16.77 37.66
N SER A 112 -46.77 15.47 37.98
CA SER A 112 -47.18 14.93 39.32
C SER A 112 -46.78 13.45 39.57
N SER A 113 -45.79 13.26 40.45
CA SER A 113 -45.64 12.22 41.50
C SER A 113 -46.30 10.82 41.40
N LYS A 114 -45.49 9.75 41.60
CA LYS A 114 -45.30 9.09 42.92
C LYS A 114 -44.21 7.98 42.89
N SER A 115 -43.73 7.63 44.10
CA SER A 115 -42.77 6.57 44.48
C SER A 115 -42.78 5.28 43.63
N ARG A 116 -41.70 4.50 43.54
CA ARG A 116 -41.01 3.85 44.68
C ARG A 116 -39.67 3.23 44.26
N ALA A 117 -38.76 3.04 45.21
CA ALA A 117 -37.40 2.52 44.98
C ALA A 117 -37.37 1.13 44.33
N ALA A 118 -36.51 0.97 43.33
CA ALA A 118 -36.01 -0.31 42.84
C ALA A 118 -34.52 -0.17 42.48
N SER A 119 -33.71 -1.00 43.16
CA SER A 119 -32.28 -1.23 42.99
C SER A 119 -31.71 -0.97 41.59
N THR A 120 -30.71 -0.08 41.51
CA THR A 120 -29.55 -0.13 40.59
C THR A 120 -29.63 -1.14 39.45
N THR A 121 -30.21 -0.73 38.32
CA THR A 121 -30.13 -1.47 37.04
C THR A 121 -29.89 -0.47 35.91
N VAL A 122 -28.72 0.18 35.94
CA VAL A 122 -28.31 1.16 34.92
C VAL A 122 -26.90 0.82 34.44
N LYS A 123 -26.83 0.36 33.18
CA LYS A 123 -25.64 0.29 32.32
C LYS A 123 -24.52 -0.69 32.71
N GLU A 124 -24.88 -1.97 32.74
CA GLU A 124 -24.00 -3.02 32.20
C GLU A 124 -24.11 -3.03 30.65
N GLU A 125 -23.87 -1.89 30.00
CA GLU A 125 -23.78 -1.85 28.53
C GLU A 125 -22.49 -2.51 28.09
N LEU A 126 -22.62 -3.56 27.25
CA LEU A 126 -21.56 -4.47 26.80
C LEU A 126 -20.21 -3.77 26.58
N VAL A 127 -19.28 -3.99 27.52
CA VAL A 127 -17.86 -3.84 27.26
C VAL A 127 -17.42 -5.01 26.38
N ASN A 128 -17.46 -4.81 25.07
CA ASN A 128 -16.92 -5.77 24.10
C ASN A 128 -15.39 -5.79 24.21
N LEU A 129 -14.91 -6.64 25.12
CA LEU A 129 -13.50 -6.88 25.38
C LEU A 129 -12.98 -7.90 24.37
N VAL A 130 -12.34 -7.42 23.30
CA VAL A 130 -11.54 -8.26 22.38
C VAL A 130 -10.06 -7.96 22.67
N GLY A 131 -9.25 -8.98 22.93
CA GLY A 131 -7.83 -8.80 23.24
C GLY A 131 -7.52 -8.08 24.56
N GLY A 132 -8.49 -7.94 25.48
CA GLY A 132 -8.28 -7.35 26.81
C GLY A 132 -8.26 -5.82 26.86
N ARG A 133 -8.71 -5.13 25.80
CA ARG A 133 -8.68 -3.66 25.72
C ARG A 133 -9.89 -3.17 24.89
N LEU A 134 -10.38 -1.95 25.16
CA LEU A 134 -11.78 -1.57 24.92
C LEU A 134 -12.12 -1.28 23.44
N VAL A 135 -13.12 -1.98 22.88
CA VAL A 135 -13.75 -1.63 21.60
C VAL A 135 -15.15 -1.09 21.84
N HIS A 136 -15.27 0.23 22.05
CA HIS A 136 -16.56 0.88 21.86
C HIS A 136 -16.74 1.14 20.37
N SER A 137 -17.51 0.28 19.69
CA SER A 137 -17.97 0.55 18.33
C SER A 137 -18.97 1.70 18.38
N VAL A 138 -18.46 2.93 18.42
CA VAL A 138 -19.29 4.13 18.31
C VAL A 138 -19.86 4.14 16.90
N GLN A 139 -21.06 3.57 16.74
CA GLN A 139 -21.82 3.58 15.49
C GLN A 139 -22.27 5.01 15.21
N ARG A 140 -21.34 5.83 14.76
CA ARG A 140 -21.62 7.18 14.28
C ARG A 140 -22.12 7.04 12.86
N GLU A 141 -23.39 7.36 12.67
CA GLU A 141 -23.98 7.46 11.35
C GLU A 141 -23.13 8.41 10.48
N GLN A 142 -22.93 8.05 9.21
CA GLN A 142 -22.23 8.91 8.27
C GLN A 142 -23.00 10.23 8.15
N PRO A 143 -22.32 11.39 8.25
CA PRO A 143 -23.01 12.66 8.20
C PRO A 143 -23.65 12.84 6.81
N PRO A 144 -24.82 13.48 6.70
CA PRO A 144 -25.54 13.59 5.42
C PRO A 144 -24.66 14.17 4.30
N ARG A 145 -24.83 13.68 3.06
CA ARG A 145 -24.08 14.19 1.91
C ARG A 145 -24.30 15.70 1.77
N GLY A 146 -23.20 16.45 1.60
CA GLY A 146 -23.23 17.92 1.53
C GLY A 146 -23.05 18.64 2.87
N SER A 147 -22.97 17.95 4.01
CA SER A 147 -22.73 18.54 5.34
C SER A 147 -21.33 19.14 5.57
N GLY A 148 -20.43 19.05 4.58
CA GLY A 148 -19.05 19.55 4.67
C GLY A 148 -18.16 18.70 5.58
N ILE A 149 -16.97 19.23 5.92
CA ILE A 149 -15.96 18.51 6.72
C ILE A 149 -16.16 18.65 8.24
N GLN A 150 -16.94 19.66 8.66
CA GLN A 150 -17.10 20.02 10.07
C GLN A 150 -17.58 18.86 10.97
N PRO A 151 -18.58 18.04 10.56
CA PRO A 151 -19.01 16.90 11.37
C PRO A 151 -17.87 15.92 11.71
N LEU A 152 -16.91 15.71 10.80
CA LEU A 152 -15.77 14.81 11.07
C LEU A 152 -14.80 15.39 12.10
N LEU A 153 -14.60 16.71 12.11
CA LEU A 153 -13.80 17.39 13.13
C LEU A 153 -14.47 17.31 14.50
N ASP A 154 -15.79 17.44 14.56
CA ASP A 154 -16.52 17.33 15.81
C ASP A 154 -16.60 15.87 16.28
N PHE A 155 -16.76 14.89 15.39
CA PHE A 155 -16.58 13.47 15.71
C PHE A 155 -15.19 13.18 16.28
N ASN A 156 -14.12 13.75 15.70
CA ASN A 156 -12.77 13.57 16.24
C ASN A 156 -12.63 14.09 17.68
N LYS A 157 -13.15 15.29 17.98
CA LYS A 157 -13.16 15.84 19.35
C LYS A 157 -13.89 14.92 20.35
N HIS A 158 -15.07 14.43 19.98
CA HIS A 158 -15.85 13.53 20.83
C HIS A 158 -15.10 12.21 21.06
N TRP A 159 -14.56 11.60 20.00
CA TRP A 159 -13.76 10.36 20.10
C TRP A 159 -12.53 10.53 20.99
N ALA A 160 -11.74 11.60 20.79
CA ALA A 160 -10.57 11.84 21.62
C ALA A 160 -10.95 12.04 23.10
N SER A 161 -12.06 12.73 23.37
CA SER A 161 -12.58 12.94 24.73
C SER A 161 -13.05 11.64 25.39
N GLU A 162 -13.79 10.80 24.66
CA GLU A 162 -14.24 9.48 25.11
C GLU A 162 -13.04 8.57 25.43
N ILE A 163 -12.05 8.51 24.53
CA ILE A 163 -10.85 7.69 24.72
C ILE A 163 -10.03 8.14 25.93
N VAL A 164 -9.87 9.46 26.17
CA VAL A 164 -9.19 9.98 27.38
C VAL A 164 -9.97 9.67 28.66
N GLN A 165 -11.30 9.69 28.64
CA GLN A 165 -12.11 9.30 29.81
C GLN A 165 -11.98 7.81 30.14
N LEU A 166 -11.81 6.96 29.12
CA LEU A 166 -11.65 5.51 29.27
C LEU A 166 -10.22 5.10 29.61
N ASN A 167 -9.22 5.81 29.08
CA ASN A 167 -7.81 5.61 29.36
C ASN A 167 -7.05 6.95 29.22
N PRO A 168 -6.79 7.67 30.34
CA PRO A 168 -6.13 8.97 30.33
C PRO A 168 -4.75 8.97 29.66
N ASP A 169 -4.00 7.86 29.78
CA ASP A 169 -2.65 7.73 29.26
C ASP A 169 -2.61 7.28 27.78
N TYR A 170 -3.75 6.96 27.16
CA TYR A 170 -3.81 6.37 25.80
C TYR A 170 -2.99 7.15 24.77
N PHE A 171 -3.21 8.47 24.66
CA PHE A 171 -2.49 9.30 23.69
C PHE A 171 -1.03 9.55 24.07
N VAL A 172 -0.69 9.45 25.37
CA VAL A 172 0.69 9.58 25.86
C VAL A 172 1.50 8.33 25.50
N GLU A 173 0.93 7.13 25.67
CA GLU A 173 1.58 5.88 25.24
C GLU A 173 1.61 5.73 23.71
N LEU A 174 0.52 6.07 23.02
CA LEU A 174 0.48 6.08 21.55
C LEU A 174 1.55 6.99 20.95
N ALA A 175 1.82 8.15 21.56
CA ALA A 175 2.88 9.07 21.11
C ALA A 175 4.31 8.52 21.33
N LYS A 176 4.49 7.56 22.26
CA LYS A 176 5.78 6.89 22.51
C LYS A 176 6.01 5.68 21.60
N GLN A 177 4.95 5.08 21.06
CA GLN A 177 5.00 3.80 20.34
C GLN A 177 5.05 4.00 18.82
N GLN A 178 6.20 3.73 18.20
CA GLN A 178 6.37 3.60 16.75
C GLN A 178 7.28 2.40 16.41
N LYS A 179 6.86 1.20 16.84
CA LYS A 179 7.53 -0.08 16.54
C LYS A 179 6.50 -1.15 16.14
N PRO A 180 5.82 -0.98 14.99
CA PRO A 180 4.93 -2.00 14.48
C PRO A 180 5.72 -3.26 14.10
N GLN A 181 5.18 -4.44 14.40
CA GLN A 181 5.77 -5.72 13.98
C GLN A 181 5.31 -6.12 12.56
N TYR A 182 4.25 -5.48 12.07
CA TYR A 182 3.56 -5.84 10.83
C TYR A 182 3.56 -4.69 9.82
N LEU A 183 3.93 -4.96 8.57
CA LEU A 183 3.58 -4.16 7.40
C LEU A 183 2.39 -4.81 6.70
N TRP A 184 1.29 -4.09 6.54
CA TRP A 184 0.11 -4.50 5.78
C TRP A 184 0.04 -3.77 4.43
N ILE A 185 0.11 -4.52 3.33
CA ILE A 185 -0.09 -4.04 1.96
C ILE A 185 -1.50 -4.46 1.54
N GLY A 186 -2.44 -3.51 1.56
CA GLY A 186 -3.86 -3.78 1.35
C GLY A 186 -4.48 -3.03 0.17
N CYS A 187 -5.73 -3.36 -0.15
CA CYS A 187 -6.50 -2.62 -1.13
C CYS A 187 -6.95 -1.25 -0.56
N SER A 188 -7.11 -0.23 -1.41
CA SER A 188 -7.74 1.06 -1.06
C SER A 188 -9.25 0.98 -0.78
N ASP A 189 -9.88 -0.19 -0.94
CA ASP A 189 -11.30 -0.41 -0.69
C ASP A 189 -11.71 -0.06 0.75
N SER A 190 -12.64 0.87 0.92
CA SER A 190 -13.01 1.40 2.24
C SER A 190 -13.59 0.37 3.21
N ARG A 191 -13.95 -0.83 2.73
CA ARG A 191 -14.46 -1.95 3.55
C ARG A 191 -13.36 -2.78 4.22
N VAL A 192 -12.08 -2.52 3.91
CA VAL A 192 -10.94 -3.33 4.39
C VAL A 192 -9.93 -2.49 5.21
N PRO A 193 -10.29 -2.05 6.43
CA PRO A 193 -9.37 -1.36 7.32
C PRO A 193 -8.57 -2.39 8.15
N ALA A 194 -7.23 -2.33 8.09
CA ALA A 194 -6.36 -3.42 8.52
C ALA A 194 -6.43 -3.70 10.03
N ASN A 195 -6.39 -2.66 10.85
CA ASN A 195 -6.29 -2.74 12.30
C ASN A 195 -7.52 -3.43 12.91
N GLU A 196 -8.70 -3.05 12.41
CA GLU A 196 -10.00 -3.56 12.83
C GLU A 196 -10.20 -5.03 12.41
N ILE A 197 -9.65 -5.44 11.26
CA ILE A 197 -9.73 -6.83 10.77
C ILE A 197 -8.96 -7.80 11.66
N VAL A 198 -7.80 -7.39 12.19
CA VAL A 198 -6.97 -8.24 13.06
C VAL A 198 -7.07 -7.90 14.56
N GLY A 199 -7.88 -6.91 14.93
CA GLY A 199 -8.09 -6.49 16.33
C GLY A 199 -6.87 -5.82 16.98
N LEU A 200 -6.02 -5.15 16.20
CA LEU A 200 -4.83 -4.42 16.67
C LEU A 200 -5.08 -2.92 16.80
N TYR A 201 -4.23 -2.22 17.57
CA TYR A 201 -4.36 -0.78 17.81
C TYR A 201 -3.66 0.06 16.72
N PRO A 202 -4.07 1.33 16.55
CA PRO A 202 -3.25 2.31 15.85
C PRO A 202 -1.80 2.30 16.38
N GLY A 203 -0.82 2.16 15.48
CA GLY A 203 0.61 2.05 15.84
C GLY A 203 1.18 0.63 15.86
N ASP A 204 0.34 -0.42 15.95
CA ASP A 204 0.79 -1.82 15.92
C ASP A 204 1.06 -2.35 14.50
N ILE A 205 0.40 -1.75 13.49
CA ILE A 205 0.53 -2.08 12.07
C ILE A 205 0.98 -0.85 11.29
N PHE A 206 1.99 -1.00 10.44
CA PHE A 206 2.35 -0.04 9.39
C PHE A 206 1.61 -0.39 8.10
N VAL A 207 0.99 0.58 7.41
CA VAL A 207 -0.01 0.27 6.37
C VAL A 207 0.30 0.96 5.04
N HIS A 208 0.37 0.20 3.95
CA HIS A 208 0.29 0.67 2.58
C HIS A 208 -1.06 0.31 1.96
N ARG A 209 -1.63 1.20 1.14
CA ARG A 209 -2.89 0.94 0.43
C ARG A 209 -2.88 1.49 -0.99
N ASN A 210 -3.19 0.64 -1.96
CA ASN A 210 -3.42 1.03 -3.35
C ASN A 210 -4.56 0.18 -3.97
N ILE A 211 -5.02 0.51 -5.18
CA ILE A 211 -6.10 -0.23 -5.83
C ILE A 211 -5.64 -1.66 -6.12
N ALA A 212 -6.39 -2.66 -5.64
CA ALA A 212 -6.09 -4.09 -5.79
C ALA A 212 -4.73 -4.56 -5.21
N ASN A 213 -4.22 -3.88 -4.17
CA ASN A 213 -3.10 -4.31 -3.32
C ASN A 213 -1.82 -4.71 -4.10
N ILE A 214 -1.57 -4.03 -5.22
CA ILE A 214 -0.53 -4.33 -6.20
C ILE A 214 0.84 -3.91 -5.67
N VAL A 215 1.86 -4.74 -5.87
CA VAL A 215 3.27 -4.39 -5.69
C VAL A 215 3.94 -4.64 -7.02
N CYS A 216 4.47 -3.60 -7.67
CA CYS A 216 5.24 -3.79 -8.91
C CYS A 216 6.66 -3.25 -8.75
N ASN A 217 7.61 -3.89 -9.43
CA ASN A 217 9.05 -3.71 -9.20
C ASN A 217 9.57 -2.30 -9.59
N SER A 218 8.71 -1.43 -10.11
CA SER A 218 8.98 -0.03 -10.44
C SER A 218 8.10 0.97 -9.67
N ASP A 219 7.20 0.54 -8.80
CA ASP A 219 6.43 1.47 -7.94
C ASP A 219 7.27 1.90 -6.74
N LEU A 220 7.91 3.06 -6.87
CA LEU A 220 8.68 3.67 -5.79
C LEU A 220 7.84 3.98 -4.54
N ASN A 221 6.50 4.07 -4.63
CA ASN A 221 5.63 4.26 -3.47
C ASN A 221 5.62 3.00 -2.59
N ALA A 222 5.18 1.86 -3.13
CA ALA A 222 5.22 0.58 -2.41
C ALA A 222 6.65 0.20 -1.97
N LEU A 223 7.65 0.37 -2.84
CA LEU A 223 9.04 0.01 -2.53
C LEU A 223 9.64 0.86 -1.40
N ALA A 224 9.38 2.17 -1.35
CA ALA A 224 9.84 3.02 -0.24
C ALA A 224 9.18 2.64 1.09
N VAL A 225 7.89 2.26 1.07
CA VAL A 225 7.18 1.80 2.27
C VAL A 225 7.73 0.45 2.76
N ILE A 226 7.99 -0.51 1.85
CA ILE A 226 8.63 -1.79 2.18
C ILE A 226 10.02 -1.57 2.78
N GLN A 227 10.85 -0.72 2.14
CA GLN A 227 12.17 -0.40 2.67
C GLN A 227 12.09 0.21 4.06
N TYR A 228 11.26 1.24 4.26
CA TYR A 228 11.16 1.92 5.54
C TYR A 228 10.67 0.99 6.66
N ALA A 229 9.71 0.09 6.36
CA ALA A 229 9.24 -0.90 7.30
C ALA A 229 10.36 -1.83 7.78
N ILE A 230 11.18 -2.34 6.86
CA ILE A 230 12.21 -3.36 7.16
C ILE A 230 13.50 -2.72 7.70
N ASP A 231 13.98 -1.65 7.07
CA ASP A 231 15.25 -1.01 7.42
C ASP A 231 15.11 -0.06 8.62
N CYS A 232 14.00 0.67 8.75
CA CYS A 232 13.81 1.68 9.79
C CYS A 232 12.94 1.20 10.96
N LEU A 233 11.76 0.61 10.68
CA LEU A 233 10.83 0.16 11.73
C LEU A 233 11.14 -1.23 12.29
N LYS A 234 11.90 -2.05 11.54
CA LYS A 234 12.20 -3.46 11.86
C LYS A 234 10.95 -4.33 11.99
N VAL A 235 10.04 -4.24 11.01
CA VAL A 235 8.90 -5.18 10.95
C VAL A 235 9.39 -6.62 10.76
N GLU A 236 8.78 -7.54 11.50
CA GLU A 236 9.03 -8.99 11.42
C GLU A 236 8.19 -9.62 10.29
N HIS A 237 7.05 -9.01 9.96
CA HIS A 237 6.07 -9.59 9.05
C HIS A 237 5.60 -8.59 7.98
N VAL A 238 5.67 -8.98 6.70
CA VAL A 238 5.07 -8.25 5.57
C VAL A 238 3.89 -9.05 5.04
N ILE A 239 2.70 -8.49 5.15
CA ILE A 239 1.43 -9.13 4.76
C ILE A 239 0.91 -8.44 3.50
N VAL A 240 0.85 -9.17 2.39
CA VAL A 240 0.07 -8.76 1.22
C VAL A 240 -1.34 -9.30 1.40
N SER A 241 -2.31 -8.40 1.56
CA SER A 241 -3.70 -8.74 1.85
C SER A 241 -4.64 -8.31 0.72
N GLY A 242 -5.14 -9.29 -0.02
CA GLY A 242 -6.27 -9.12 -0.92
C GLY A 242 -7.60 -9.26 -0.21
N HIS A 243 -8.69 -9.07 -0.94
CA HIS A 243 -10.04 -9.36 -0.45
C HIS A 243 -10.95 -9.78 -1.61
N TYR A 244 -11.93 -10.62 -1.31
CA TYR A 244 -12.95 -10.98 -2.32
C TYR A 244 -13.81 -9.76 -2.68
N LYS A 245 -14.42 -9.80 -3.87
CA LYS A 245 -15.27 -8.72 -4.41
C LYS A 245 -14.54 -7.36 -4.47
N CYS A 246 -13.24 -7.40 -4.79
CA CYS A 246 -12.39 -6.22 -4.98
C CYS A 246 -12.68 -5.54 -6.32
N GLY A 247 -13.15 -4.28 -6.28
CA GLY A 247 -13.55 -3.54 -7.49
C GLY A 247 -12.44 -3.39 -8.54
N GLY A 248 -11.18 -3.25 -8.11
CA GLY A 248 -10.03 -3.19 -9.04
C GLY A 248 -9.76 -4.52 -9.75
N VAL A 249 -9.96 -5.65 -9.06
CA VAL A 249 -9.85 -6.99 -9.65
C VAL A 249 -11.05 -7.30 -10.54
N THR A 250 -12.26 -6.89 -10.14
CA THR A 250 -13.49 -6.98 -10.96
C THR A 250 -13.31 -6.24 -12.29
N ALA A 251 -12.84 -4.99 -12.26
CA ALA A 251 -12.58 -4.21 -13.47
C ALA A 251 -11.52 -4.87 -14.38
N ALA A 252 -10.44 -5.41 -13.80
CA ALA A 252 -9.42 -6.14 -14.55
C ALA A 252 -9.90 -7.48 -15.13
N LEU A 253 -10.88 -8.12 -14.48
CA LEU A 253 -11.50 -9.37 -14.93
C LEU A 253 -12.43 -9.11 -16.13
N HIS A 254 -13.29 -8.10 -16.04
CA HIS A 254 -14.28 -7.78 -17.08
C HIS A 254 -13.76 -6.85 -18.18
N GLU A 255 -12.56 -6.29 -18.01
CA GLU A 255 -11.94 -5.34 -18.94
C GLU A 255 -12.71 -4.00 -19.02
N ASP A 256 -13.29 -3.61 -17.87
CA ASP A 256 -14.01 -2.36 -17.68
C ASP A 256 -13.10 -1.14 -17.87
N ARG A 257 -13.65 -0.07 -18.44
CA ARG A 257 -12.94 1.21 -18.64
C ARG A 257 -13.20 2.15 -17.47
N VAL A 258 -12.24 2.27 -16.57
CA VAL A 258 -12.27 3.11 -15.36
C VAL A 258 -11.37 4.35 -15.44
N GLY A 259 -10.68 4.56 -16.58
CA GLY A 259 -9.92 5.78 -16.88
C GLY A 259 -8.44 5.65 -16.58
N LEU A 260 -7.83 6.59 -15.87
CA LEU A 260 -6.39 6.52 -15.56
C LEU A 260 -6.02 5.25 -14.77
N ALA A 261 -6.94 4.76 -13.93
CA ALA A 261 -6.78 3.52 -13.19
C ALA A 261 -6.68 2.27 -14.08
N ASP A 262 -7.09 2.33 -15.36
CA ASP A 262 -6.88 1.24 -16.34
C ASP A 262 -5.40 0.84 -16.39
N HIS A 263 -4.51 1.82 -16.43
CA HIS A 263 -3.06 1.60 -16.50
C HIS A 263 -2.50 0.90 -15.26
N TRP A 264 -3.11 1.13 -14.08
CA TRP A 264 -2.73 0.48 -12.83
C TRP A 264 -3.23 -0.98 -12.79
N ILE A 265 -4.51 -1.20 -13.12
CA ILE A 265 -5.11 -2.54 -13.07
C ILE A 265 -4.60 -3.47 -14.20
N LEU A 266 -3.86 -2.95 -15.19
CA LEU A 266 -3.11 -3.78 -16.15
C LEU A 266 -2.16 -4.77 -15.47
N HIS A 267 -1.63 -4.47 -14.27
CA HIS A 267 -0.87 -5.43 -13.49
C HIS A 267 -1.72 -6.65 -13.08
N VAL A 268 -2.98 -6.44 -12.66
CA VAL A 268 -3.93 -7.54 -12.39
C VAL A 268 -4.33 -8.25 -13.69
N SER A 269 -4.52 -7.52 -14.79
CA SER A 269 -4.78 -8.12 -16.11
C SER A 269 -3.60 -8.97 -16.61
N ALA A 270 -2.36 -8.68 -16.20
CA ALA A 270 -1.20 -9.54 -16.48
C ALA A 270 -1.29 -10.87 -15.71
N VAL A 271 -1.70 -10.84 -14.44
CA VAL A 271 -2.00 -12.06 -13.65
C VAL A 271 -3.13 -12.86 -14.30
N LYS A 272 -4.26 -12.22 -14.67
CA LYS A 272 -5.35 -12.85 -15.44
C LYS A 272 -4.80 -13.57 -16.67
N LYS A 273 -3.97 -12.89 -17.49
CA LYS A 273 -3.38 -13.46 -18.71
C LYS A 273 -2.43 -14.63 -18.43
N ARG A 274 -1.57 -14.55 -17.40
CA ARG A 274 -0.63 -15.62 -16.98
C ARG A 274 -1.36 -16.91 -16.62
N HIS A 275 -2.49 -16.80 -15.92
CA HIS A 275 -3.23 -17.96 -15.40
C HIS A 275 -4.47 -18.35 -16.23
N TRP A 276 -4.81 -17.61 -17.30
CA TRP A 276 -6.04 -17.84 -18.07
C TRP A 276 -6.15 -19.26 -18.62
N ARG A 277 -5.19 -19.67 -19.47
CA ARG A 277 -5.20 -20.98 -20.14
C ARG A 277 -4.85 -22.17 -19.26
N ARG A 278 -4.26 -21.93 -18.07
CA ARG A 278 -3.83 -22.99 -17.14
C ARG A 278 -4.89 -23.28 -16.07
N MET A 279 -5.80 -22.33 -15.83
CA MET A 279 -6.72 -22.39 -14.69
C MET A 279 -8.04 -21.67 -14.98
N LEU A 280 -8.04 -20.35 -15.16
CA LEU A 280 -9.28 -19.55 -15.12
C LEU A 280 -10.28 -19.94 -16.23
N ALA A 281 -9.80 -20.33 -17.42
CA ALA A 281 -10.66 -20.72 -18.54
C ALA A 281 -11.50 -21.97 -18.26
N ASP A 282 -11.02 -22.88 -17.42
CA ASP A 282 -11.68 -24.15 -17.09
C ASP A 282 -12.58 -24.04 -15.85
N LEU A 283 -12.47 -22.95 -15.09
CA LEU A 283 -13.30 -22.71 -13.91
C LEU A 283 -14.71 -22.19 -14.27
N PRO A 284 -15.73 -22.51 -13.46
CA PRO A 284 -17.03 -21.83 -13.55
C PRO A 284 -16.89 -20.31 -13.43
N ALA A 285 -17.59 -19.55 -14.26
CA ALA A 285 -17.49 -18.08 -14.31
C ALA A 285 -17.70 -17.39 -12.95
N ARG A 286 -18.56 -17.96 -12.08
CA ARG A 286 -18.78 -17.51 -10.70
C ARG A 286 -17.51 -17.47 -9.85
N SER A 287 -16.56 -18.38 -10.12
CA SER A 287 -15.32 -18.56 -9.36
C SER A 287 -14.16 -17.70 -9.89
N HIS A 288 -14.30 -17.09 -11.08
CA HIS A 288 -13.21 -16.35 -11.73
C HIS A 288 -12.71 -15.17 -10.89
N LEU A 289 -13.61 -14.45 -10.23
CA LEU A 289 -13.25 -13.27 -9.45
C LEU A 289 -12.46 -13.64 -8.20
N ASP A 290 -12.93 -14.63 -7.44
CA ASP A 290 -12.29 -15.04 -6.18
C ASP A 290 -10.94 -15.71 -6.46
N ALA A 291 -10.88 -16.58 -7.47
CA ALA A 291 -9.63 -17.16 -7.95
C ALA A 291 -8.62 -16.09 -8.41
N LEU A 292 -9.07 -15.06 -9.12
CA LEU A 292 -8.18 -13.97 -9.55
C LEU A 292 -7.75 -13.07 -8.38
N CYS A 293 -8.58 -12.88 -7.34
CA CYS A 293 -8.19 -12.17 -6.13
C CYS A 293 -7.05 -12.91 -5.40
N GLU A 294 -7.15 -14.24 -5.28
CA GLU A 294 -6.11 -15.07 -4.66
C GLU A 294 -4.83 -15.14 -5.50
N LEU A 295 -4.95 -15.38 -6.82
CA LEU A 295 -3.81 -15.36 -7.75
C LEU A 295 -3.11 -14.00 -7.77
N ASN A 296 -3.85 -12.89 -7.66
CA ASN A 296 -3.26 -11.56 -7.55
C ASN A 296 -2.39 -11.44 -6.30
N VAL A 297 -2.85 -11.91 -5.14
CA VAL A 297 -2.04 -11.92 -3.90
C VAL A 297 -0.79 -12.78 -4.05
N LEU A 298 -0.89 -13.97 -4.66
CA LEU A 298 0.29 -14.82 -4.91
C LEU A 298 1.33 -14.09 -5.79
N ALA A 299 0.89 -13.46 -6.89
CA ALA A 299 1.78 -12.70 -7.77
C ALA A 299 2.39 -11.46 -7.09
N GLN A 300 1.64 -10.78 -6.21
CA GLN A 300 2.19 -9.66 -5.44
C GLN A 300 3.20 -10.11 -4.37
N VAL A 301 3.03 -11.29 -3.76
CA VAL A 301 4.04 -11.89 -2.87
C VAL A 301 5.30 -12.28 -3.65
N GLU A 302 5.15 -12.83 -4.86
CA GLU A 302 6.26 -13.10 -5.80
C GLU A 302 7.05 -11.80 -6.05
N HIS A 303 6.39 -10.70 -6.45
CA HIS A 303 7.04 -9.40 -6.67
C HIS A 303 7.74 -8.85 -5.41
N VAL A 304 7.12 -8.94 -4.22
CA VAL A 304 7.75 -8.50 -2.95
C VAL A 304 9.05 -9.27 -2.70
N VAL A 305 9.03 -10.59 -2.87
CA VAL A 305 10.21 -11.45 -2.69
C VAL A 305 11.28 -11.20 -3.75
N GLU A 306 10.90 -10.93 -5.01
CA GLU A 306 11.83 -10.57 -6.08
C GLU A 306 12.55 -9.23 -5.88
N THR A 307 12.03 -8.34 -5.01
CA THR A 307 12.71 -7.06 -4.74
C THR A 307 14.13 -7.28 -4.22
N HIS A 308 15.06 -6.43 -4.69
CA HIS A 308 16.42 -6.41 -4.17
C HIS A 308 16.49 -6.13 -2.67
N LEU A 309 15.46 -5.51 -2.07
CA LEU A 309 15.32 -5.30 -0.63
C LEU A 309 15.23 -6.65 0.11
N ILE A 310 14.21 -7.47 -0.19
CA ILE A 310 14.02 -8.77 0.46
C ILE A 310 15.19 -9.72 0.15
N GLN A 311 15.62 -9.78 -1.12
CA GLN A 311 16.76 -10.62 -1.51
C GLN A 311 18.05 -10.25 -0.78
N HIS A 312 18.33 -8.97 -0.56
CA HIS A 312 19.51 -8.52 0.18
C HIS A 312 19.42 -8.90 1.66
N VAL A 313 18.29 -8.63 2.32
CA VAL A 313 18.07 -8.94 3.75
C VAL A 313 18.24 -10.44 4.01
N TRP A 314 17.52 -11.28 3.26
CA TRP A 314 17.59 -12.73 3.40
C TRP A 314 18.98 -13.31 3.05
N SER A 315 19.63 -12.81 1.99
CA SER A 315 20.99 -13.26 1.62
C SER A 315 22.01 -12.92 2.70
N ARG A 316 21.94 -11.72 3.29
CA ARG A 316 22.85 -11.27 4.35
C ARG A 316 22.68 -12.10 5.62
N GLN A 317 21.44 -12.42 5.99
CA GLN A 317 21.13 -13.31 7.12
C GLN A 317 21.63 -14.74 6.88
N ASN A 318 21.36 -15.31 5.71
CA ASN A 318 21.82 -16.65 5.35
C ASN A 318 23.36 -16.74 5.30
N ALA A 319 24.05 -15.67 4.88
CA ALA A 319 25.51 -15.59 4.89
C ALA A 319 26.09 -15.56 6.32
N GLU A 320 25.47 -14.81 7.24
CA GLU A 320 25.84 -14.76 8.66
C GLU A 320 25.63 -16.11 9.35
N ASP A 321 24.48 -16.77 9.17
CA ASP A 321 24.25 -18.13 9.70
C ASP A 321 25.29 -19.14 9.18
N ALA A 322 25.66 -19.03 7.90
CA ALA A 322 26.68 -19.89 7.30
C ALA A 322 28.10 -19.57 7.81
N ALA A 323 28.39 -18.32 8.17
CA ALA A 323 29.66 -17.92 8.79
C ALA A 323 29.74 -18.44 10.24
N ALA A 324 28.71 -18.17 11.03
CA ALA A 324 28.58 -18.63 12.40
C ALA A 324 28.77 -20.16 12.52
N LYS A 325 28.16 -20.93 11.62
CA LYS A 325 28.32 -22.39 11.54
C LYS A 325 29.73 -22.84 11.14
N ARG A 326 30.46 -22.08 10.31
CA ARG A 326 31.86 -22.39 9.94
C ARG A 326 32.84 -22.08 11.08
N GLU A 327 32.49 -21.12 11.92
CA GLU A 327 33.30 -20.60 13.03
C GLU A 327 32.95 -21.25 14.38
N ASP A 328 32.01 -22.21 14.40
CA ASP A 328 31.45 -22.87 15.59
C ASP A 328 30.99 -21.88 16.69
N ARG A 329 30.35 -20.78 16.26
CA ARG A 329 29.82 -19.73 17.13
C ARG A 329 28.30 -19.57 16.96
N PRO A 330 27.59 -18.97 17.93
CA PRO A 330 26.21 -18.54 17.70
C PRO A 330 26.12 -17.49 16.58
N SER A 331 25.03 -17.56 15.81
CA SER A 331 24.66 -16.55 14.82
C SER A 331 24.28 -15.23 15.49
N HIS A 332 24.62 -14.11 14.86
CA HIS A 332 24.18 -12.79 15.29
C HIS A 332 22.74 -12.44 14.86
N ASN A 333 22.13 -13.23 13.96
CA ASN A 333 20.73 -13.03 13.58
C ASN A 333 19.81 -13.37 14.76
N LYS A 334 19.00 -12.41 15.22
CA LYS A 334 17.93 -12.70 16.17
C LYS A 334 16.68 -13.18 15.44
N ARG A 335 15.75 -13.79 16.18
CA ARG A 335 14.43 -14.14 15.66
C ARG A 335 13.62 -12.89 15.26
N GLU A 336 13.74 -11.83 16.06
CA GLU A 336 13.16 -10.50 15.83
C GLU A 336 13.71 -9.78 14.58
N ASP A 337 14.80 -10.27 13.98
CA ASP A 337 15.33 -9.75 12.70
C ASP A 337 14.81 -10.54 11.49
N GLU A 338 14.16 -11.70 11.68
CA GLU A 338 13.73 -12.59 10.59
C GLU A 338 12.44 -12.06 9.94
N VAL A 339 12.54 -11.60 8.69
CA VAL A 339 11.40 -11.05 7.93
C VAL A 339 10.65 -12.18 7.21
N GLU A 340 9.39 -12.39 7.57
CA GLU A 340 8.46 -13.28 6.87
C GLU A 340 7.51 -12.51 5.93
N ILE A 341 7.21 -13.07 4.77
CA ILE A 341 6.27 -12.52 3.77
C ILE A 341 5.05 -13.42 3.69
N HIS A 342 3.85 -12.85 3.83
CA HIS A 342 2.58 -13.58 3.85
C HIS A 342 1.65 -13.12 2.73
N GLY A 343 0.94 -14.06 2.10
CA GLY A 343 -0.16 -13.78 1.18
C GLY A 343 -1.49 -14.18 1.80
N TRP A 344 -2.36 -13.20 2.10
CA TRP A 344 -3.66 -13.41 2.75
C TRP A 344 -4.81 -12.88 1.88
N VAL A 345 -6.01 -13.45 2.02
CA VAL A 345 -7.25 -12.89 1.43
C VAL A 345 -8.36 -12.78 2.48
N TYR A 346 -8.95 -11.60 2.59
CA TYR A 346 -10.05 -11.29 3.51
C TYR A 346 -11.43 -11.47 2.85
N GLY A 347 -12.34 -12.17 3.54
CA GLY A 347 -13.73 -12.30 3.13
C GLY A 347 -14.60 -11.15 3.63
N LEU A 348 -15.16 -10.36 2.71
CA LEU A 348 -16.10 -9.28 3.04
C LEU A 348 -17.47 -9.76 3.54
N GLU A 349 -17.75 -11.05 3.42
CA GLU A 349 -19.06 -11.67 3.72
C GLU A 349 -19.09 -12.44 5.04
N ASP A 350 -17.94 -12.90 5.51
CA ASP A 350 -17.77 -13.64 6.77
C ASP A 350 -16.80 -12.95 7.75
N GLY A 351 -16.03 -11.97 7.30
CA GLY A 351 -15.01 -11.29 8.10
C GLY A 351 -13.76 -12.14 8.36
N LEU A 352 -13.52 -13.20 7.58
CA LEU A 352 -12.44 -14.16 7.85
C LEU A 352 -11.25 -14.00 6.90
N ILE A 353 -10.06 -13.99 7.49
CA ILE A 353 -8.79 -14.07 6.76
C ILE A 353 -8.51 -15.53 6.36
N ARG A 354 -8.14 -15.73 5.09
CA ARG A 354 -7.68 -17.00 4.52
C ARG A 354 -6.20 -16.85 4.14
N PRO A 355 -5.26 -17.51 4.85
CA PRO A 355 -3.85 -17.50 4.46
C PRO A 355 -3.65 -18.39 3.22
N LEU A 356 -2.88 -17.89 2.24
CA LEU A 356 -2.53 -18.61 1.01
C LEU A 356 -1.11 -19.17 1.06
N LEU A 357 -0.13 -18.38 1.52
CA LEU A 357 1.22 -18.85 1.87
C LEU A 357 1.93 -17.94 2.86
N THR A 358 3.02 -18.48 3.43
CA THR A 358 4.07 -17.76 4.15
C THR A 358 5.43 -18.14 3.55
N LEU A 359 6.31 -17.17 3.38
CA LEU A 359 7.69 -17.34 2.92
C LEU A 359 8.66 -16.68 3.92
N ASN A 360 9.82 -17.30 4.11
CA ASN A 360 10.96 -16.68 4.80
C ASN A 360 12.26 -17.04 4.06
N ARG A 361 13.40 -16.56 4.56
CA ARG A 361 14.73 -16.77 3.96
C ARG A 361 15.17 -18.23 3.76
N ARG A 362 14.44 -19.20 4.33
CA ARG A 362 14.67 -20.65 4.19
C ARG A 362 13.72 -21.31 3.18
N SER A 363 12.66 -20.61 2.76
CA SER A 363 11.70 -21.09 1.77
C SER A 363 12.31 -21.09 0.36
N ASN A 364 11.99 -22.12 -0.43
CA ASN A 364 12.14 -22.05 -1.88
C ASN A 364 10.92 -21.34 -2.45
N ALA A 365 11.02 -20.01 -2.63
CA ALA A 365 9.89 -19.15 -2.99
C ALA A 365 9.16 -19.62 -4.26
N GLU A 366 9.88 -19.92 -5.34
CA GLU A 366 9.32 -20.44 -6.60
C GLU A 366 8.49 -21.71 -6.36
N LYS A 367 9.05 -22.68 -5.64
CA LYS A 367 8.38 -23.96 -5.37
C LYS A 367 7.15 -23.81 -4.47
N GLU A 368 7.21 -22.97 -3.44
CA GLU A 368 6.07 -22.75 -2.55
C GLU A 368 4.96 -21.89 -3.20
N LEU A 369 5.31 -20.90 -4.03
CA LEU A 369 4.35 -20.16 -4.86
C LEU A 369 3.67 -21.05 -5.91
N GLN A 370 4.43 -21.95 -6.54
CA GLN A 370 3.88 -22.92 -7.49
C GLN A 370 2.92 -23.91 -6.78
N LYS A 371 3.30 -24.46 -5.61
CA LYS A 371 2.40 -25.27 -4.77
C LYS A 371 1.13 -24.51 -4.38
N ALA A 372 1.25 -23.25 -3.93
CA ALA A 372 0.10 -22.43 -3.54
C ALA A 372 -0.85 -22.21 -4.74
N THR A 373 -0.29 -21.92 -5.92
CA THR A 373 -1.05 -21.79 -7.17
C THR A 373 -1.77 -23.09 -7.55
N ASP A 374 -1.10 -24.23 -7.47
CA ASP A 374 -1.72 -25.53 -7.77
C ASP A 374 -2.77 -25.92 -6.73
N ALA A 375 -2.60 -25.54 -5.45
CA ALA A 375 -3.62 -25.69 -4.43
C ALA A 375 -4.87 -24.84 -4.71
N LEU A 376 -4.74 -23.65 -5.33
CA LEU A 376 -5.90 -22.91 -5.82
C LEU A 376 -6.60 -23.67 -6.95
N PHE A 377 -5.84 -24.18 -7.92
CA PHE A 377 -6.38 -24.95 -9.05
C PHE A 377 -7.21 -26.15 -8.56
N TRP A 378 -6.67 -26.94 -7.62
CA TRP A 378 -7.40 -28.07 -7.04
C TRP A 378 -8.65 -27.63 -6.26
N ARG A 379 -8.58 -26.54 -5.50
CA ARG A 379 -9.70 -26.03 -4.70
C ARG A 379 -10.88 -25.57 -5.57
N TYR A 380 -10.61 -24.90 -6.69
CA TYR A 380 -11.66 -24.43 -7.60
C TYR A 380 -12.06 -25.45 -8.67
N GLY A 381 -11.19 -26.40 -9.03
CA GLY A 381 -11.47 -27.47 -9.99
C GLY A 381 -12.25 -28.67 -9.41
N GLN A 382 -12.50 -28.67 -8.10
CA GLN A 382 -13.37 -29.64 -7.42
C GLN A 382 -14.76 -29.05 -7.05
N LEU A 383 -15.14 -27.91 -7.66
CA LEU A 383 -16.41 -27.15 -7.47
C LEU A 383 -17.22 -26.98 -8.77
#